data_AF-A0A5K0XQX4-F1
#
_entry.id   AF-A0A5K0XQX4-F1
#
_cell.length_a   1.000
_cell.length_b   1.000
_cell.length_c   1.000
_cell.angle_alpha   90.00
_cell.angle_beta   90.00
_cell.angle_gamma   90.00
#
_symmetry.space_group_name_H-M   'P 1'
#
loop_
_entity.id
_entity.type
_entity.pdbx_description
1 polymer ?
#
loop_
_entity_poly.entity_id
_entity_poly.type
_entity_poly.pdbx_seq_one_letter_code
_entity_poly.pdbx_strand_id
1 'polypeptide(L)'
;GFAIGSAALVSLALFGAFVSRASLKTVDLLSAKVFIGLIVGAMLPYWFSSMTMKSVGSAALKMVEEVRRQFNTTPGLMEGRVKPDYANCVKISTDASLREMLPPGALVLLSPLIAGTFFGVQTLSGLLAGALVSGVQ
;
A
#
# COMPACT_ATOMS: atom_id res chain seq x y z
N GLY A 1 -0.13 -16.72 -1.85
CA GLY A 1 1.11 -17.50 -1.64
C GLY A 1 2.13 -17.27 -2.73
N PHE A 2 1.89 -17.73 -3.95
CA PHE A 2 2.89 -17.69 -5.04
C PHE A 2 3.40 -16.27 -5.35
N ALA A 3 2.52 -15.29 -5.49
CA ALA A 3 2.92 -13.90 -5.76
C ALA A 3 3.79 -13.28 -4.64
N ILE A 4 3.49 -13.59 -3.38
CA ILE A 4 4.25 -13.09 -2.22
C ILE A 4 5.62 -13.78 -2.14
N GLY A 5 5.65 -15.11 -2.32
CA GLY A 5 6.89 -15.88 -2.33
C GLY A 5 7.83 -15.50 -3.48
N SER A 6 7.30 -15.33 -4.70
CA SER A 6 8.09 -14.90 -5.85
C SER A 6 8.58 -13.46 -5.70
N ALA A 7 7.72 -12.55 -5.21
CA ALA A 7 8.11 -11.18 -4.90
C ALA A 7 9.24 -11.13 -3.86
N ALA A 8 9.20 -11.99 -2.84
CA ALA A 8 10.23 -12.02 -1.81
C ALA A 8 11.60 -12.44 -2.38
N LEU A 9 11.63 -13.51 -3.18
CA LEU A 9 12.86 -14.00 -3.82
C LEU A 9 13.42 -13.00 -4.84
N VAL A 10 12.56 -12.42 -5.68
CA VAL A 10 12.98 -11.40 -6.66
C VAL A 10 13.48 -10.14 -5.95
N SER A 11 12.82 -9.70 -4.88
CA SER A 11 13.25 -8.53 -4.12
C SER A 11 14.60 -8.75 -3.46
N LEU A 12 14.86 -9.95 -2.92
CA LEU A 12 16.17 -10.30 -2.37
C LEU A 12 17.27 -10.31 -3.44
N ALA A 13 16.97 -10.85 -4.63
CA ALA A 13 17.90 -10.82 -5.76
C ALA A 13 18.20 -9.38 -6.24
N LEU A 14 17.16 -8.56 -6.37
CA LEU A 14 17.29 -7.14 -6.73
C LEU A 14 18.03 -6.34 -5.65
N PHE A 15 17.85 -6.68 -4.38
CA PHE A 15 18.60 -6.09 -3.28
C PHE A 15 20.10 -6.39 -3.40
N GLY A 16 20.49 -7.64 -3.68
CA GLY A 16 21.88 -8.00 -3.96
C GLY A 16 22.46 -7.26 -5.16
N ALA A 17 21.68 -7.16 -6.25
CA ALA A 17 22.08 -6.39 -7.44
C ALA A 17 22.23 -4.89 -7.13
N PHE A 18 21.36 -4.31 -6.30
CA PHE A 18 21.42 -2.93 -5.85
C PHE A 18 22.70 -2.65 -5.05
N VAL A 19 23.05 -3.49 -4.08
CA VAL A 19 24.27 -3.35 -3.25
C VAL A 19 25.52 -3.32 -4.14
N SER A 20 25.59 -4.23 -5.12
CA SER A 20 26.68 -4.26 -6.10
C SER A 20 26.71 -3.00 -6.96
N ARG A 21 25.56 -2.58 -7.50
CA ARG A 21 25.47 -1.40 -8.39
C ARG A 21 25.76 -0.08 -7.67
N ALA A 22 25.45 -0.01 -6.38
CA ALA A 22 25.73 1.11 -5.49
C ALA A 22 27.17 1.11 -4.92
N SER A 23 28.02 0.16 -5.33
CA SER A 23 29.41 0.03 -4.88
C SER A 23 29.58 -0.07 -3.36
N LEU A 24 28.61 -0.70 -2.69
CA LEU A 24 28.68 -0.96 -1.25
C LEU A 24 29.52 -2.23 -0.99
N LYS A 25 30.62 -2.08 -0.23
CA LYS A 25 31.50 -3.21 0.13
C LYS A 25 30.84 -4.21 1.06
N THR A 26 30.10 -3.70 2.05
CA THR A 26 29.36 -4.49 3.04
C THR A 26 28.13 -3.70 3.50
N VAL A 27 27.02 -4.41 3.72
CA VAL A 27 25.84 -3.88 4.39
C VAL A 27 25.91 -4.33 5.85
N ASP A 28 26.44 -3.47 6.71
CA ASP A 28 26.54 -3.75 8.14
C ASP A 28 25.26 -3.33 8.85
N LEU A 29 24.53 -4.30 9.41
CA LEU A 29 23.30 -4.10 10.17
C LEU A 29 23.51 -3.32 11.47
N LEU A 30 24.71 -3.36 12.05
CA LEU A 30 25.05 -2.63 13.29
C LEU A 30 25.35 -1.16 13.02
N SER A 31 25.49 -0.76 11.75
CA SER A 31 25.64 0.63 11.38
C SER A 31 24.32 1.39 11.59
N ALA A 32 24.40 2.53 12.30
CA ALA A 32 23.25 3.39 12.57
C ALA A 32 22.45 3.74 11.31
N LYS A 33 23.13 3.99 10.18
CA LYS A 33 22.48 4.34 8.91
C LYS A 33 21.62 3.21 8.36
N VAL A 34 22.11 1.98 8.42
CA VAL A 34 21.40 0.78 7.92
C VAL A 34 20.28 0.42 8.88
N PHE A 35 20.52 0.47 10.19
CA PHE A 35 19.55 0.10 11.20
C PHE A 35 18.32 1.03 11.23
N ILE A 36 18.53 2.34 11.11
CA ILE A 36 17.42 3.31 10.98
C ILE A 36 16.63 3.02 9.70
N GLY A 37 17.31 2.76 8.59
CA GLY A 37 16.67 2.35 7.35
C GLY A 37 15.82 1.09 7.52
N LEU A 38 16.34 0.08 8.22
CA LEU A 38 15.67 -1.19 8.48
C LEU A 38 14.36 -1.00 9.24
N ILE A 39 14.37 -0.25 10.35
CA ILE A 39 13.17 0.00 11.15
C ILE A 39 12.14 0.81 10.36
N VAL A 40 12.58 1.87 9.67
CA VAL A 40 11.68 2.70 8.87
C VAL A 40 11.08 1.89 7.72
N GLY A 41 11.89 1.07 7.04
CA GLY A 41 11.45 0.17 5.98
C GLY A 41 10.43 -0.85 6.46
N ALA A 42 10.64 -1.45 7.63
CA ALA A 42 9.70 -2.39 8.23
C ALA A 42 8.35 -1.74 8.59
N MET A 43 8.32 -0.43 8.84
CA MET A 43 7.06 0.29 9.12
C MET A 43 6.25 0.60 7.84
N LEU A 44 6.87 0.68 6.67
CA LEU A 44 6.19 1.06 5.42
C LEU A 44 4.99 0.16 5.05
N PRO A 45 5.05 -1.18 5.15
CA PRO A 45 3.90 -2.04 4.87
C PRO A 45 2.70 -1.77 5.79
N TYR A 46 2.95 -1.44 7.07
CA TYR A 46 1.90 -1.09 8.02
C TYR A 46 1.26 0.26 7.67
N TRP A 47 2.07 1.24 7.27
CA TRP A 47 1.55 2.52 6.82
C TRP A 47 0.71 2.36 5.54
N PHE A 48 1.21 1.59 4.58
CA PHE A 48 0.46 1.25 3.36
C PHE A 48 -0.89 0.61 3.69
N SER A 49 -0.88 -0.39 4.58
CA SER A 49 -2.09 -1.10 5.01
C SER A 49 -3.09 -0.19 5.74
N SER A 50 -2.60 0.71 6.60
CA SER A 50 -3.44 1.68 7.31
C SER A 50 -4.19 2.60 6.33
N MET A 51 -3.50 3.09 5.30
CA MET A 51 -4.12 3.95 4.29
C MET A 51 -5.18 3.19 3.50
N THR A 52 -4.85 2.01 2.97
CA THR A 52 -5.79 1.24 2.14
C THR A 52 -7.00 0.78 2.94
N MET A 53 -6.82 0.32 4.19
CA MET A 53 -7.92 -0.07 5.07
C MET A 53 -8.83 1.11 5.40
N LYS A 54 -8.27 2.29 5.69
CA LYS A 54 -9.05 3.51 5.95
C LYS A 54 -9.86 3.94 4.72
N SER A 55 -9.25 3.88 3.53
CA SER A 55 -9.92 4.21 2.27
C SER A 55 -11.08 3.25 1.97
N VAL A 56 -10.89 1.95 2.17
CA VAL A 56 -11.96 0.95 2.05
C VAL A 56 -13.08 1.21 3.06
N GLY A 57 -12.74 1.49 4.33
CA GLY A 57 -13.73 1.78 5.36
C GLY A 57 -14.61 2.99 5.03
N SER A 58 -13.99 4.08 4.55
CA SER A 58 -14.71 5.29 4.11
C SER A 58 -15.63 5.01 2.91
N ALA A 59 -15.16 4.28 1.91
CA ALA A 59 -15.94 3.92 0.73
C ALA A 59 -17.11 2.98 1.08
N ALA A 60 -16.88 2.00 1.97
CA ALA A 60 -17.89 1.06 2.42
C ALA A 60 -19.01 1.75 3.21
N LEU A 61 -18.67 2.72 4.08
CA LEU A 61 -19.68 3.50 4.81
C LEU A 61 -20.62 4.24 3.86
N LYS A 62 -20.07 4.92 2.85
CA LYS A 62 -20.87 5.60 1.81
C LYS A 62 -21.74 4.63 1.02
N MET A 63 -21.21 3.45 0.70
CA MET A 63 -21.97 2.40 0.02
C MET A 63 -23.15 1.93 0.87
N VAL A 64 -22.96 1.72 2.17
CA VAL A 64 -24.03 1.33 3.10
C VAL A 64 -25.09 2.41 3.22
N GLU A 65 -24.69 3.68 3.32
CA GLU A 65 -25.61 4.82 3.35
C GLU A 65 -26.45 4.91 2.07
N GLU A 66 -25.84 4.73 0.89
CA GLU A 66 -26.56 4.75 -0.38
C GLU A 66 -27.53 3.56 -0.54
N VAL A 67 -27.10 2.36 -0.16
CA VAL A 67 -27.97 1.18 -0.19
C VAL A 67 -29.14 1.34 0.77
N ARG A 68 -28.90 1.85 1.99
CA ARG A 68 -29.98 2.18 2.95
C ARG A 68 -30.92 3.24 2.41
N ARG A 69 -30.39 4.27 1.75
CA ARG A 69 -31.20 5.33 1.11
C ARG A 69 -32.12 4.72 0.05
N GLN A 70 -31.60 3.88 -0.84
CA GLN A 70 -32.41 3.23 -1.87
C GLN A 70 -33.51 2.34 -1.28
N PHE A 71 -33.20 1.54 -0.25
CA PHE A 71 -34.20 0.71 0.41
C PHE A 71 -35.30 1.48 1.14
N ASN A 72 -34.94 2.62 1.77
CA ASN A 72 -35.90 3.41 2.56
C ASN A 72 -36.72 4.39 1.71
N THR A 73 -36.18 4.87 0.58
CA THR A 73 -36.83 5.94 -0.21
C THR A 73 -37.49 5.45 -1.50
N THR A 74 -37.12 4.27 -2.03
CA THR A 74 -37.68 3.72 -3.27
C THR A 74 -38.79 2.72 -2.96
N PRO A 75 -40.07 3.06 -3.15
CA PRO A 75 -41.18 2.14 -2.91
C PRO A 75 -41.12 0.94 -3.87
N GLY A 76 -41.42 -0.26 -3.37
CA GLY A 76 -41.41 -1.48 -4.19
C GLY A 76 -40.02 -2.06 -4.49
N LEU A 77 -38.93 -1.45 -3.99
CA LEU A 77 -37.58 -2.01 -4.14
C LEU A 77 -37.39 -3.28 -3.30
N MET A 78 -37.82 -3.26 -2.03
CA MET A 78 -37.77 -4.44 -1.14
C MET A 78 -38.71 -5.56 -1.61
N GLU A 79 -39.79 -5.19 -2.29
CA GLU A 79 -40.78 -6.13 -2.85
C GLU A 79 -40.34 -6.69 -4.21
N GLY A 80 -39.20 -6.24 -4.76
CA GLY A 80 -38.66 -6.69 -6.05
C GLY A 80 -39.42 -6.17 -7.28
N ARG A 81 -40.28 -5.16 -7.11
CA ARG A 81 -41.10 -4.59 -8.19
C ARG A 81 -40.35 -3.54 -9.01
N VAL A 82 -39.36 -2.90 -8.40
CA VAL A 82 -38.54 -1.82 -9.00
C VAL A 82 -37.08 -2.25 -9.02
N LYS A 83 -36.33 -1.85 -10.07
CA LYS A 83 -34.88 -2.11 -10.15
C LYS A 83 -34.09 -1.08 -9.32
N PRO A 84 -33.06 -1.50 -8.57
CA PRO A 84 -32.18 -0.58 -7.84
C PRO A 84 -31.33 0.26 -8.78
N ASP A 85 -30.79 1.35 -8.24
CA ASP A 85 -29.85 2.19 -8.95
C ASP A 85 -28.41 1.70 -8.70
N TYR A 86 -27.95 0.86 -9.62
CA TYR A 86 -26.57 0.36 -9.62
C TYR A 86 -25.54 1.42 -10.00
N ALA A 87 -25.92 2.43 -10.79
CA ALA A 87 -24.99 3.42 -11.31
C ALA A 87 -24.42 4.28 -10.18
N ASN A 88 -25.26 4.65 -9.20
CA ASN A 88 -24.80 5.39 -8.03
C ASN A 88 -23.81 4.57 -7.18
N CYS A 89 -24.06 3.28 -6.96
CA CYS A 89 -23.12 2.40 -6.25
C CYS A 89 -21.77 2.29 -6.99
N VAL A 90 -21.80 2.11 -8.30
CA VAL A 90 -20.58 2.07 -9.15
C VAL A 90 -19.83 3.40 -9.09
N LYS A 91 -20.54 4.53 -9.09
CA LYS A 91 -19.93 5.86 -8.99
C LYS A 91 -19.20 6.04 -7.66
N ILE A 92 -19.80 5.65 -6.54
CA ILE A 92 -19.18 5.77 -5.21
C ILE A 92 -17.86 4.99 -5.13
N SER A 93 -17.83 3.74 -5.61
CA SER A 93 -16.61 2.93 -5.59
C SER A 93 -15.55 3.44 -6.57
N THR A 94 -15.97 3.93 -7.74
CA THR A 94 -15.07 4.50 -8.76
C THR A 94 -14.41 5.79 -8.26
N ASP A 95 -15.19 6.73 -7.73
CA ASP A 95 -14.69 8.00 -7.23
C ASP A 95 -13.75 7.80 -6.03
N ALA A 96 -14.09 6.87 -5.13
CA ALA A 96 -13.26 6.54 -3.99
C ALA A 96 -11.95 5.87 -4.42
N SER A 97 -11.99 4.85 -5.29
CA SER A 97 -10.79 4.12 -5.72
C SER A 97 -9.80 5.02 -6.46
N LEU A 98 -10.27 5.87 -7.38
CA LEU A 98 -9.40 6.78 -8.13
C LEU A 98 -8.72 7.83 -7.23
N ARG A 99 -9.44 8.35 -6.24
CA ARG A 99 -8.90 9.36 -5.33
C ARG A 99 -7.95 8.76 -4.29
N GLU A 100 -8.32 7.62 -3.73
CA GLU A 100 -7.63 7.01 -2.58
C GLU A 100 -6.43 6.13 -2.96
N MET A 101 -6.26 5.79 -4.25
CA MET A 101 -5.08 5.05 -4.73
C MET A 101 -3.81 5.92 -4.77
N LEU A 102 -3.95 7.25 -4.89
CA LEU A 102 -2.83 8.16 -5.06
C LEU A 102 -1.88 8.18 -3.83
N PRO A 103 -2.34 8.33 -2.58
CA PRO A 103 -1.43 8.38 -1.43
C PRO A 103 -0.61 7.10 -1.20
N PRO A 104 -1.20 5.88 -1.22
CA PRO A 104 -0.42 4.65 -1.11
C PRO A 104 0.58 4.46 -2.25
N GLY A 105 0.20 4.81 -3.48
CA GLY A 105 1.09 4.74 -4.64
C GLY A 105 2.26 5.73 -4.52
N ALA A 106 1.98 6.96 -4.09
CA ALA A 106 3.00 7.96 -3.83
C ALA A 106 3.96 7.52 -2.71
N LEU A 107 3.46 6.90 -1.63
CA LEU A 107 4.33 6.37 -0.57
C LEU A 107 5.34 5.37 -1.14
N VAL A 108 4.89 4.37 -1.90
CA VAL A 108 5.77 3.31 -2.44
C VAL A 108 6.80 3.87 -3.42
N LEU A 109 6.42 4.80 -4.29
CA LEU A 109 7.31 5.38 -5.29
C LEU A 109 8.30 6.40 -4.69
N LEU A 110 7.86 7.21 -3.74
CA LEU A 110 8.68 8.26 -3.15
C LEU A 110 9.62 7.73 -2.06
N SER A 111 9.29 6.63 -1.38
CA SER A 111 10.12 6.11 -0.28
C SER A 111 11.57 5.84 -0.70
N PRO A 112 11.85 5.12 -1.81
CA PRO A 112 13.23 4.89 -2.26
C PRO A 112 13.91 6.16 -2.76
N LEU A 113 13.17 7.07 -3.40
CA LEU A 113 13.71 8.34 -3.92
C LEU A 113 14.13 9.25 -2.76
N ILE A 114 13.29 9.42 -1.76
CA ILE A 114 13.58 10.24 -0.57
C ILE A 114 14.71 9.61 0.24
N ALA A 115 14.63 8.31 0.53
CA ALA A 115 15.68 7.64 1.30
C ALA A 115 17.05 7.67 0.57
N GLY A 116 17.05 7.44 -0.74
CA GLY A 116 18.26 7.46 -1.56
C GLY A 116 18.89 8.84 -1.71
N THR A 117 18.08 9.88 -1.90
CA THR A 117 18.58 11.26 -2.12
C THR A 117 19.02 11.97 -0.83
N PHE A 118 18.29 11.79 0.27
CA PHE A 118 18.58 12.49 1.53
C PHE A 118 19.50 11.72 2.48
N PHE A 119 19.33 10.40 2.57
CA PHE A 119 20.05 9.56 3.55
C PHE A 119 21.12 8.67 2.92
N GLY A 120 21.10 8.53 1.60
CA GLY A 120 22.07 7.79 0.81
C GLY A 120 21.78 6.29 0.70
N VAL A 121 22.61 5.62 -0.09
CA VAL A 121 22.43 4.22 -0.48
C VAL A 121 22.49 3.23 0.70
N GLN A 122 23.20 3.59 1.78
CA GLN A 122 23.36 2.75 2.98
C GLN A 122 22.02 2.63 3.74
N THR A 123 21.33 3.75 3.93
CA THR A 123 20.01 3.77 4.58
C THR A 123 18.95 3.15 3.67
N LEU A 124 19.03 3.38 2.36
CA LEU A 124 18.17 2.72 1.40
C LEU A 124 18.32 1.18 1.43
N SER A 125 19.54 0.66 1.61
CA SER A 125 19.75 -0.78 1.79
C SER A 125 19.00 -1.33 3.00
N GLY A 126 19.06 -0.64 4.14
CA GLY A 126 18.27 -0.99 5.32
C GLY A 126 16.77 -0.98 5.03
N LEU A 127 16.29 0.08 4.37
CA LEU A 127 14.89 0.26 4.03
C LEU A 127 14.35 -0.88 3.14
N LEU A 128 15.10 -1.29 2.13
CA LEU A 128 14.74 -2.40 1.25
C LEU A 128 14.66 -3.73 2.02
N ALA A 129 15.64 -4.01 2.88
CA ALA A 129 15.66 -5.21 3.70
C ALA A 129 14.49 -5.24 4.70
N GLY A 130 14.21 -4.12 5.36
CA GLY A 130 13.14 -3.99 6.35
C GLY A 130 11.75 -4.12 5.73
N ALA A 131 11.52 -3.44 4.60
CA ALA A 131 10.26 -3.52 3.87
C ALA A 131 9.97 -4.93 3.36
N LEU A 132 11.01 -5.66 2.94
CA LEU A 132 10.89 -7.05 2.49
C LEU A 132 10.48 -7.99 3.63
N VAL A 133 11.23 -8.00 4.73
CA VAL A 133 11.00 -8.96 5.83
C VAL A 133 9.73 -8.66 6.61
N SER A 134 9.31 -7.40 6.68
CA SER A 134 8.06 -7.03 7.34
C SER A 134 6.85 -7.14 6.42
N GLY A 135 6.99 -6.86 5.12
CA GLY A 135 5.88 -6.86 4.19
C GLY A 135 5.45 -8.26 3.72
N VAL A 136 6.29 -9.27 3.95
CA VAL A 136 5.98 -10.66 3.62
C VAL A 136 5.09 -11.36 4.68
N GLN A 137 5.02 -10.79 5.88
CA GLN A 137 4.24 -11.30 7.01
C GLN A 137 2.78 -10.86 6.92
#